data_AF-A0A9D4RMP4-F1
#
_entry.id   AF-A0A9D4RMP4-F1
#
_cell.length_a   1.000
_cell.length_b   1.000
_cell.length_c   1.000
_cell.angle_alpha   90.00
_cell.angle_beta   90.00
_cell.angle_gamma   90.00
#
_symmetry.space_group_name_H-M   'P 1'
#
loop_
_entity.id
_entity.type
_entity.pdbx_description
1 polymer ?
#
loop_
_entity_poly.entity_id
_entity_poly.type
_entity_poly.pdbx_seq_one_letter_code
_entity_poly.pdbx_strand_id
1 'polypeptide(L)'
;MNKKRVIAYKNIFYKDGISNKRIYVQGEPGCGKSMFAIKLVHDWVNVNQPSSNENPAFDDLLTIQQFKFLFFIRLREVKGQEYLIQMIKTQLIDKMFTEDDREGGYKHFLRIINSKKFLVVQDGLDEWEGRNEVEPSMAGFQYDKCTVLTTTRPWKLADERFNNIKIDTLIEVEGLGDT
;
A
#
# COMPACT_ATOMS: atom_id res chain seq x y z
N MET A 1 -20.45 6.22 -2.26
CA MET A 1 -19.20 6.36 -1.49
C MET A 1 -18.71 7.79 -1.65
N ASN A 2 -18.44 8.53 -0.55
CA ASN A 2 -18.01 9.94 -0.64
C ASN A 2 -16.54 10.01 -1.09
N LYS A 3 -16.29 10.66 -2.22
CA LYS A 3 -14.96 10.95 -2.77
C LYS A 3 -14.27 12.01 -1.90
N LYS A 4 -13.00 11.80 -1.53
CA LYS A 4 -12.22 12.75 -0.73
C LYS A 4 -10.94 13.14 -1.45
N ARG A 5 -10.66 14.44 -1.50
CA ARG A 5 -9.34 14.98 -1.82
C ARG A 5 -8.39 14.70 -0.65
N VAL A 6 -7.16 14.26 -0.94
CA VAL A 6 -6.16 14.06 0.12
C VAL A 6 -5.68 15.42 0.60
N ILE A 7 -5.92 15.70 1.88
CA ILE A 7 -5.43 16.92 2.56
C ILE A 7 -4.32 16.56 3.57
N ALA A 8 -4.32 15.32 4.09
CA ALA A 8 -3.41 14.83 5.13
C ALA A 8 -3.40 13.28 5.17
N TYR A 9 -2.25 12.65 5.43
CA TYR A 9 -2.09 11.20 5.63
C TYR A 9 -2.98 10.64 6.75
N LYS A 10 -3.21 11.39 7.82
CA LYS A 10 -4.13 11.00 8.90
C LYS A 10 -5.51 10.63 8.35
N ASN A 11 -6.01 11.38 7.37
CA ASN A 11 -7.32 11.14 6.76
C ASN A 11 -7.32 9.92 5.81
N ILE A 12 -6.14 9.44 5.42
CA ILE A 12 -5.96 8.25 4.58
C ILE A 12 -5.97 7.00 5.45
N PHE A 13 -5.21 7.03 6.55
CA PHE A 13 -5.01 5.85 7.40
C PHE A 13 -5.98 5.75 8.58
N TYR A 14 -6.70 6.83 8.90
CA TYR A 14 -7.69 6.86 9.96
C TYR A 14 -8.96 7.59 9.55
N LYS A 15 -10.08 7.12 10.09
CA LYS A 15 -11.37 7.80 10.04
C LYS A 15 -12.07 7.62 11.39
N ASP A 16 -12.45 8.71 12.03
CA ASP A 16 -13.17 8.71 13.31
C ASP A 16 -12.47 7.85 14.39
N GLY A 17 -11.13 7.89 14.42
CA GLY A 17 -10.29 7.11 15.34
C GLY A 17 -10.08 5.64 14.94
N ILE A 18 -10.74 5.16 13.88
CA ILE A 18 -10.64 3.79 13.37
C ILE A 18 -9.57 3.73 12.27
N SER A 19 -8.68 2.73 12.34
CA SER A 19 -7.64 2.50 11.33
C SER A 19 -8.24 1.91 10.05
N ASN A 20 -7.94 2.54 8.92
CA ASN A 20 -8.26 2.00 7.60
C ASN A 20 -7.25 0.91 7.22
N LYS A 21 -7.75 -0.25 6.77
CA LYS A 21 -6.94 -1.40 6.38
C LYS A 21 -6.93 -1.63 4.88
N ARG A 22 -8.02 -1.34 4.18
CA ARG A 22 -8.17 -1.48 2.73
C ARG A 22 -8.44 -0.12 2.11
N ILE A 23 -7.37 0.49 1.60
CA ILE A 23 -7.38 1.85 1.07
C ILE A 23 -7.17 1.76 -0.44
N TYR A 24 -8.02 2.43 -1.22
CA TYR A 24 -7.85 2.55 -2.66
C TYR A 24 -7.57 4.00 -3.06
N VAL A 25 -6.65 4.15 -3.99
CA VAL A 25 -6.29 5.43 -4.60
C VAL A 25 -6.58 5.31 -6.08
N GLN A 26 -7.67 5.92 -6.53
CA GLN A 26 -8.08 5.88 -7.93
C GLN A 26 -7.83 7.21 -8.64
N GLY A 27 -7.90 7.17 -9.97
CA GLY A 27 -7.79 8.34 -10.83
C GLY A 27 -7.43 7.95 -12.25
N GLU A 28 -7.59 8.87 -13.19
CA GLU A 28 -7.34 8.62 -14.60
C GLU A 28 -5.86 8.40 -14.94
N PRO A 29 -5.52 7.82 -16.10
CA PRO A 29 -4.14 7.71 -16.56
C PRO A 29 -3.43 9.07 -16.52
N GLY A 30 -2.18 9.09 -16.07
CA GLY A 30 -1.39 10.33 -16.00
C GLY A 30 -1.70 11.26 -14.82
N CYS A 31 -2.73 11.02 -14.00
CA CYS A 31 -3.07 11.89 -12.88
C CYS A 31 -2.10 11.84 -11.69
N GLY A 32 -1.07 10.96 -11.72
CA GLY A 32 -0.04 10.90 -10.69
C GLY A 32 -0.25 9.87 -9.57
N LYS A 33 -1.11 8.85 -9.74
CA LYS A 33 -1.31 7.77 -8.74
C LYS A 33 -0.02 7.08 -8.29
N SER A 34 0.81 6.65 -9.24
CA SER A 34 2.11 6.02 -8.93
C SER A 34 3.04 7.01 -8.23
N MET A 35 2.99 8.29 -8.60
CA MET A 35 3.77 9.34 -7.93
C MET A 35 3.29 9.56 -6.49
N PHE A 36 1.98 9.52 -6.24
CA PHE A 36 1.42 9.54 -4.89
C PHE A 36 1.94 8.35 -4.06
N ALA A 37 1.91 7.13 -4.63
CA ALA A 37 2.40 5.93 -3.96
C ALA A 37 3.91 6.02 -3.65
N ILE A 38 4.72 6.48 -4.61
CA ILE A 38 6.17 6.70 -4.42
C ILE A 38 6.43 7.79 -3.38
N LYS A 39 5.66 8.90 -3.39
CA LYS A 39 5.79 9.97 -2.40
C LYS A 39 5.51 9.48 -0.99
N LEU A 40 4.49 8.65 -0.80
CA LEU A 40 4.19 8.00 0.47
C LEU A 40 5.36 7.12 0.96
N VAL A 41 5.96 6.33 0.07
CA VAL A 41 7.16 5.53 0.41
C VAL A 41 8.32 6.43 0.81
N HIS A 42 8.59 7.46 0.02
CA HIS A 42 9.66 8.43 0.26
C HIS A 42 9.50 9.12 1.63
N ASP A 43 8.28 9.58 1.94
CA ASP A 43 7.98 10.23 3.22
C ASP A 43 8.11 9.26 4.39
N TRP A 44 7.66 8.01 4.22
CA TRP A 44 7.85 6.96 5.22
C TRP A 44 9.33 6.70 5.50
N VAL A 45 10.18 6.66 4.46
CA VAL A 45 11.63 6.49 4.65
C VAL A 45 12.21 7.68 5.42
N ASN A 46 11.88 8.91 5.03
CA ASN A 46 12.49 10.10 5.63
C ASN A 46 12.04 10.35 7.07
N VAL A 47 10.77 10.10 7.39
CA VAL A 47 10.26 10.31 8.75
C VAL A 47 10.80 9.25 9.73
N ASN A 48 11.24 8.09 9.24
CA ASN A 48 11.84 7.05 10.06
C ASN A 48 13.38 7.16 10.17
N GLN A 49 14.00 8.19 9.56
CA GLN A 49 15.41 8.48 9.78
C GLN A 49 15.60 9.25 11.10
N PRO A 50 16.67 8.96 11.86
CA PRO A 50 17.01 9.74 13.05
C PRO A 50 17.35 11.17 12.62
N SER A 51 16.46 12.13 12.88
CA SER A 51 16.71 13.57 12.68
C SER A 51 16.65 14.31 14.01
N SER A 52 17.55 15.29 14.18
CA SER A 52 17.79 16.03 15.42
C SER A 52 16.86 17.23 15.63
N ASN A 53 15.86 17.43 14.76
CA ASN A 53 15.09 18.69 14.73
C ASN A 53 13.60 18.41 14.89
N GLU A 54 13.07 18.79 16.05
CA GLU A 54 11.66 18.80 16.40
C GLU A 54 10.95 19.89 15.58
N ASN A 55 10.22 19.50 14.54
CA ASN A 55 9.39 20.41 13.74
C ASN A 55 7.90 20.06 13.92
N PRO A 56 6.98 20.99 14.18
CA PRO A 56 5.56 20.68 14.41
C PRO A 56 4.77 20.09 13.22
N ALA A 57 5.35 20.01 12.02
CA ALA A 57 4.76 19.30 10.87
C ALA A 57 4.65 17.77 11.06
N PHE A 58 5.06 17.27 12.23
CA PHE A 58 5.14 15.85 12.53
C PHE A 58 3.78 15.16 12.62
N ASP A 59 2.69 15.77 13.11
CA ASP A 59 1.44 15.03 13.41
C ASP A 59 0.88 14.21 12.23
N ASP A 60 0.97 14.72 11.00
CA ASP A 60 0.51 13.99 9.83
C ASP A 60 1.47 12.86 9.42
N LEU A 61 2.78 13.10 9.53
CA LEU A 61 3.84 12.12 9.22
C LEU A 61 4.02 11.07 10.34
N LEU A 62 3.68 11.40 11.59
CA LEU A 62 3.59 10.46 12.71
C LEU A 62 2.57 9.35 12.39
N THR A 63 1.54 9.66 11.60
CA THR A 63 0.56 8.68 11.13
C THR A 63 1.23 7.56 10.34
N ILE A 64 2.19 7.87 9.47
CA ILE A 64 2.87 6.86 8.64
C ILE A 64 4.01 6.16 9.41
N GLN A 65 4.59 6.78 10.44
CA GLN A 65 5.58 6.15 11.34
C GLN A 65 5.04 4.95 12.14
N GLN A 66 3.72 4.80 12.24
CA GLN A 66 3.12 3.64 12.90
C GLN A 66 3.53 2.31 12.24
N PHE A 67 3.83 2.35 10.94
CA PHE A 67 4.23 1.19 10.15
C PHE A 67 5.73 1.00 10.31
N LYS A 68 6.14 -0.13 10.92
CA LYS A 68 7.56 -0.43 11.11
C LYS A 68 8.23 -0.95 9.85
N PHE A 69 7.43 -1.46 8.92
CA PHE A 69 7.88 -1.92 7.61
C PHE A 69 6.89 -1.47 6.54
N LEU A 70 7.41 -1.22 5.35
CA LEU A 70 6.64 -0.92 4.16
C LEU A 70 7.10 -1.86 3.04
N PHE A 71 6.15 -2.53 2.38
CA PHE A 71 6.39 -3.35 1.20
C PHE A 71 5.75 -2.69 -0.02
N PHE A 72 6.56 -2.26 -0.98
CA PHE A 72 6.09 -1.67 -2.23
C PHE A 72 6.06 -2.73 -3.33
N ILE A 73 4.89 -2.99 -3.89
CA ILE A 73 4.63 -4.04 -4.87
C ILE A 73 4.11 -3.39 -6.15
N ARG A 74 4.79 -3.66 -7.26
CA ARG A 74 4.34 -3.23 -8.60
C ARG A 74 3.48 -4.34 -9.19
N LEU A 75 2.18 -4.13 -9.23
CA LEU A 75 1.25 -5.18 -9.66
C LEU A 75 1.41 -5.51 -11.15
N ARG A 76 1.81 -4.54 -11.97
CA ARG A 76 2.20 -4.75 -13.39
C ARG A 76 3.37 -5.73 -13.60
N GLU A 77 4.16 -5.99 -12.57
CA GLU A 77 5.33 -6.89 -12.64
C GLU A 77 5.04 -8.28 -12.08
N VAL A 78 3.85 -8.49 -11.51
CA VAL A 78 3.45 -9.79 -10.99
C VAL A 78 3.24 -10.74 -12.15
N LYS A 79 3.95 -11.87 -12.12
CA LYS A 79 3.85 -12.88 -13.16
C LYS A 79 2.85 -13.96 -12.74
N GLY A 80 1.84 -14.14 -13.56
CA GLY A 80 0.81 -15.15 -13.32
C GLY A 80 0.06 -14.91 -12.03
N GLN A 81 -0.23 -16.01 -11.35
CA GLN A 81 -1.28 -16.10 -10.36
C GLN A 81 -0.68 -16.17 -8.94
N GLU A 82 -0.14 -15.07 -8.44
CA GLU A 82 0.50 -14.98 -7.12
C GLU A 82 -0.43 -14.42 -6.04
N TYR A 83 -0.31 -14.93 -4.80
CA TYR A 83 -0.89 -14.29 -3.61
C TYR A 83 0.01 -13.15 -3.10
N LEU A 84 -0.51 -12.22 -2.31
CA LEU A 84 0.27 -11.06 -1.87
C LEU A 84 1.57 -11.43 -1.14
N ILE A 85 1.55 -12.48 -0.33
CA ILE A 85 2.76 -12.99 0.34
C ILE A 85 3.83 -13.47 -0.66
N GLN A 86 3.39 -14.08 -1.77
CA GLN A 86 4.27 -14.52 -2.85
C GLN A 86 4.80 -13.31 -3.62
N MET A 87 3.97 -12.30 -3.89
CA MET A 87 4.42 -11.06 -4.54
C MET A 87 5.52 -10.35 -3.73
N ILE A 88 5.37 -10.29 -2.40
CA ILE A 88 6.42 -9.72 -1.54
C ILE A 88 7.70 -10.58 -1.60
N LYS A 89 7.55 -11.91 -1.57
CA LYS A 89 8.70 -12.82 -1.70
C LYS A 89 9.42 -12.63 -3.03
N THR A 90 8.72 -12.68 -4.16
CA THR A 90 9.30 -12.65 -5.51
C THR A 90 9.83 -11.27 -5.89
N GLN A 91 9.14 -10.19 -5.51
CA GLN A 91 9.55 -8.84 -5.88
C GLN A 91 10.58 -8.23 -4.93
N LEU A 92 10.59 -8.60 -3.66
CA LEU A 92 11.45 -7.99 -2.66
C LEU A 92 12.48 -8.98 -2.14
N ILE A 93 12.07 -10.09 -1.52
CA ILE A 93 13.00 -11.01 -0.85
C ILE A 93 13.96 -11.67 -1.85
N ASP A 94 13.43 -12.27 -2.92
CA ASP A 94 14.24 -12.99 -3.91
C ASP A 94 15.18 -12.07 -4.70
N LYS A 95 14.89 -10.75 -4.73
CA LYS A 95 15.72 -9.71 -5.35
C LYS A 95 16.72 -9.05 -4.39
N MET A 96 16.39 -8.97 -3.09
CA MET A 96 17.24 -8.35 -2.07
C MET A 96 18.31 -9.30 -1.55
N PHE A 97 18.04 -10.60 -1.53
CA PHE A 97 18.92 -11.62 -0.95
C PHE A 97 19.51 -12.53 -2.03
N THR A 98 20.74 -12.97 -1.79
CA THR A 98 21.39 -14.03 -2.58
C THR A 98 20.64 -15.36 -2.42
N GLU A 99 20.90 -16.33 -3.29
CA GLU A 99 20.22 -17.63 -3.21
C GLU A 99 20.40 -18.32 -1.86
N ASP A 100 21.61 -18.23 -1.30
CA ASP A 100 21.98 -18.80 0.00
C ASP A 100 21.27 -18.10 1.17
N ASP A 101 20.97 -16.80 1.04
CA ASP A 101 20.35 -15.99 2.10
C ASP A 101 18.82 -15.90 2.01
N ARG A 102 18.21 -16.29 0.89
CA ARG A 102 16.76 -16.14 0.63
C ARG A 102 15.88 -16.76 1.71
N GLU A 103 16.23 -17.94 2.18
CA GLU A 103 15.46 -18.64 3.23
C GLU A 103 15.51 -17.87 4.56
N GLY A 104 16.67 -17.30 4.90
CA GLY A 104 16.82 -16.44 6.07
C GLY A 104 16.01 -15.15 5.94
N GLY A 105 16.09 -14.49 4.78
CA GLY A 105 15.31 -13.31 4.45
C GLY A 105 13.80 -13.57 4.53
N TYR A 106 13.35 -14.71 4.01
CA TYR A 106 11.93 -15.12 4.05
C TYR A 106 11.47 -15.40 5.49
N LYS A 107 12.25 -16.13 6.29
CA LYS A 107 11.95 -16.32 7.73
C LYS A 107 11.86 -14.99 8.48
N HIS A 108 12.76 -14.05 8.18
CA HIS A 108 12.72 -12.72 8.78
C HIS A 108 11.45 -11.96 8.39
N PHE A 109 11.08 -12.00 7.10
CA PHE A 109 9.81 -11.45 6.60
C PHE A 109 8.59 -12.05 7.32
N LEU A 110 8.52 -13.39 7.44
CA LEU A 110 7.43 -14.06 8.17
C LEU A 110 7.36 -13.61 9.64
N ARG A 111 8.51 -13.40 10.29
CA ARG A 111 8.56 -12.87 11.66
C ARG A 111 8.05 -11.44 11.73
N ILE A 112 8.39 -10.59 10.77
CA ILE A 112 7.92 -9.20 10.69
C ILE A 112 6.40 -9.16 10.60
N ILE A 113 5.81 -9.83 9.62
CA ILE A 113 4.37 -9.75 9.35
C ILE A 113 3.52 -10.33 10.48
N ASN A 114 4.09 -11.23 11.29
CA ASN A 114 3.44 -11.80 12.46
C ASN A 114 3.60 -10.96 13.74
N SER A 115 4.51 -9.98 13.79
CA SER A 115 4.83 -9.29 15.06
C SER A 115 4.76 -7.76 15.00
N LYS A 116 4.76 -7.14 13.82
CA LYS A 116 4.81 -5.68 13.65
C LYS A 116 3.66 -5.19 12.78
N LYS A 117 3.28 -3.93 12.95
CA LYS A 117 2.42 -3.23 11.97
C LYS A 117 3.23 -2.91 10.73
N PHE A 118 2.66 -3.16 9.56
CA PHE A 118 3.30 -2.88 8.27
C PHE A 118 2.29 -2.39 7.25
N LEU A 119 2.80 -1.65 6.27
CA LEU A 119 2.04 -1.14 5.13
C LEU A 119 2.45 -1.91 3.88
N VAL A 120 1.47 -2.33 3.09
CA VAL A 120 1.69 -2.80 1.73
C VAL A 120 1.15 -1.74 0.77
N VAL A 121 2.01 -1.24 -0.10
CA VAL A 121 1.62 -0.34 -1.18
C VAL A 121 1.61 -1.14 -2.48
N GLN A 122 0.43 -1.31 -3.06
CA GLN A 122 0.21 -2.02 -4.32
C GLN A 122 -0.02 -1.00 -5.43
N ASP A 123 0.90 -0.92 -6.40
CA ASP A 123 0.81 0.03 -7.50
C ASP A 123 0.31 -0.65 -8.80
N GLY A 124 -0.82 -0.20 -9.33
CA GLY A 124 -1.35 -0.58 -10.65
C GLY A 124 -2.29 -1.78 -10.66
N LEU A 125 -3.32 -1.82 -9.82
CA LEU A 125 -4.28 -2.94 -9.79
C LEU A 125 -5.05 -3.14 -11.09
N ASP A 126 -5.28 -2.07 -11.86
CA ASP A 126 -5.89 -2.16 -13.18
C ASP A 126 -5.04 -2.94 -14.19
N GLU A 127 -3.74 -3.06 -13.95
CA GLU A 127 -2.77 -3.79 -14.77
C GLU A 127 -2.50 -5.21 -14.26
N TRP A 128 -3.16 -5.62 -13.16
CA TRP A 128 -3.00 -6.95 -12.58
C TRP A 128 -3.95 -7.96 -13.23
N GLU A 129 -3.36 -9.02 -13.78
CA GLU A 129 -4.05 -10.12 -14.49
C GLU A 129 -4.31 -11.33 -13.57
N GLY A 130 -4.69 -11.10 -12.31
CA GLY A 130 -4.75 -12.09 -11.22
C GLY A 130 -5.61 -13.37 -11.40
N ARG A 131 -5.77 -14.13 -10.31
CA ARG A 131 -6.47 -15.45 -10.21
C ARG A 131 -8.00 -15.41 -10.37
N ASN A 132 -8.55 -14.69 -11.36
CA ASN A 132 -9.98 -14.29 -11.37
C ASN A 132 -10.41 -13.50 -10.12
N GLU A 133 -9.47 -13.21 -9.21
CA GLU A 133 -9.64 -12.38 -8.03
C GLU A 133 -9.67 -10.91 -8.46
N VAL A 134 -10.43 -10.11 -7.71
CA VAL A 134 -10.53 -8.67 -7.91
C VAL A 134 -9.34 -7.91 -7.32
N GLU A 135 -8.74 -8.44 -6.27
CA GLU A 135 -7.57 -7.88 -5.61
C GLU A 135 -6.64 -9.00 -5.13
N PRO A 136 -5.34 -8.74 -4.94
CA PRO A 136 -4.42 -9.73 -4.39
C PRO A 136 -4.86 -10.23 -3.01
N SER A 137 -5.06 -11.55 -2.87
CA SER A 137 -5.41 -12.14 -1.58
C SER A 137 -4.43 -11.79 -0.45
N MET A 138 -5.00 -11.33 0.66
CA MET A 138 -4.30 -11.08 1.92
C MET A 138 -4.28 -12.31 2.85
N ALA A 139 -4.60 -13.50 2.34
CA ALA A 139 -4.53 -14.72 3.12
C ALA A 139 -3.12 -14.91 3.73
N GLY A 140 -3.07 -15.27 5.01
CA GLY A 140 -1.82 -15.43 5.75
C GLY A 140 -1.31 -14.17 6.47
N PHE A 141 -1.95 -13.00 6.28
CA PHE A 141 -1.66 -11.80 7.07
C PHE A 141 -2.62 -11.65 8.25
N GLN A 142 -2.11 -11.14 9.37
CA GLN A 142 -2.96 -10.72 10.49
C GLN A 142 -3.59 -9.36 10.16
N TYR A 143 -4.93 -9.32 10.12
CA TYR A 143 -5.70 -8.17 9.63
C TYR A 143 -5.47 -6.88 10.43
N ASP A 144 -5.23 -7.00 11.74
CA ASP A 144 -4.95 -5.86 12.62
C ASP A 144 -3.58 -5.21 12.35
N LYS A 145 -2.62 -5.98 11.83
CA LYS A 145 -1.23 -5.56 11.56
C LYS A 145 -0.98 -5.09 10.13
N CYS A 146 -1.82 -5.53 9.19
CA CYS A 146 -1.66 -5.22 7.76
C CYS A 146 -2.59 -4.07 7.35
N THR A 147 -2.02 -3.01 6.81
CA THR A 147 -2.76 -2.04 6.00
C THR A 147 -2.29 -2.15 4.56
N VAL A 148 -3.23 -2.13 3.61
CA VAL A 148 -2.99 -2.17 2.18
C VAL A 148 -3.51 -0.89 1.55
N LEU A 149 -2.64 -0.22 0.80
CA LEU A 149 -3.00 0.91 -0.06
C LEU A 149 -2.77 0.50 -1.50
N THR A 150 -3.82 0.58 -2.31
CA THR A 150 -3.80 0.08 -3.69
C THR A 150 -4.15 1.17 -4.67
N THR A 151 -3.27 1.43 -5.65
CA THR A 151 -3.56 2.36 -6.73
C THR A 151 -4.26 1.65 -7.88
N THR A 152 -5.21 2.32 -8.53
CA THR A 152 -5.96 1.74 -9.65
C THR A 152 -6.66 2.79 -10.52
N ARG A 153 -7.21 2.38 -11.66
CA ARG A 153 -8.13 3.23 -12.44
C ARG A 153 -9.57 3.06 -11.95
N PRO A 154 -10.43 4.09 -12.08
CA PRO A 154 -11.81 4.03 -11.57
C PRO A 154 -12.62 2.86 -12.12
N TRP A 155 -12.46 2.53 -13.42
CA TRP A 155 -13.20 1.44 -14.05
C TRP A 155 -12.94 0.08 -13.40
N LYS A 156 -11.74 -0.14 -12.82
CA LYS A 156 -11.42 -1.41 -12.16
C LYS A 156 -12.26 -1.60 -10.90
N LEU A 157 -12.50 -0.52 -10.13
CA LEU A 157 -13.34 -0.55 -8.93
C LEU A 157 -14.84 -0.49 -9.24
N ALA A 158 -15.21 -0.07 -10.45
CA ALA A 158 -16.59 -0.11 -10.93
C ALA A 158 -17.04 -1.52 -11.38
N ASP A 159 -16.09 -2.46 -11.49
CA ASP A 159 -16.39 -3.87 -11.78
C ASP A 159 -17.23 -4.46 -10.65
N GLU A 160 -18.33 -5.12 -11.00
CA GLU A 160 -19.32 -5.67 -10.05
C GLU A 160 -18.73 -6.62 -9.02
N ARG A 161 -17.60 -7.26 -9.35
CA ARG A 161 -16.90 -8.16 -8.44
C ARG A 161 -16.32 -7.43 -7.23
N PHE A 162 -16.13 -6.11 -7.29
CA PHE A 162 -15.72 -5.28 -6.15
C PHE A 162 -16.89 -4.90 -5.22
N ASN A 163 -18.15 -5.16 -5.59
CA ASN A 163 -19.32 -4.78 -4.76
C ASN A 163 -19.29 -5.38 -3.36
N ASN A 164 -18.67 -6.56 -3.21
CA ASN A 164 -18.57 -7.27 -1.93
C ASN A 164 -17.21 -7.07 -1.23
N ILE A 165 -16.31 -6.28 -1.82
CA ILE A 165 -15.02 -5.98 -1.20
C ILE A 165 -15.19 -4.81 -0.25
N LYS A 166 -14.72 -4.99 0.99
CA LYS A 166 -14.70 -3.92 1.99
C LYS A 166 -13.65 -2.88 1.58
N ILE A 167 -14.10 -1.69 1.21
CA ILE A 167 -13.26 -0.51 1.00
C ILE A 167 -13.41 0.39 2.23
N ASP A 168 -12.35 0.53 3.03
CA ASP A 168 -12.37 1.39 4.21
C ASP A 168 -12.25 2.87 3.81
N THR A 169 -11.47 3.15 2.76
CA THR A 169 -11.27 4.51 2.23
C THR A 169 -10.98 4.46 0.74
N LEU A 170 -11.66 5.32 -0.02
CA LEU A 170 -11.36 5.62 -1.42
C LEU A 170 -10.88 7.06 -1.54
N ILE A 171 -9.76 7.22 -2.21
CA ILE A 171 -9.12 8.50 -2.53
C ILE A 171 -9.15 8.68 -4.04
N GLU A 172 -9.41 9.90 -4.49
CA GLU A 172 -9.33 10.27 -5.90
C GLU A 172 -8.17 11.24 -6.10
N VAL A 173 -7.30 10.89 -7.05
CA VAL A 173 -6.21 11.74 -7.51
C VAL A 173 -6.64 12.38 -8.82
N GLU A 174 -6.84 13.70 -8.79
CA GLU A 174 -7.38 14.48 -9.91
C GLU A 174 -6.30 15.09 -10.81
N GLY A 175 -5.02 14.83 -10.54
CA GLY A 175 -3.89 15.46 -11.23
C GLY A 175 -3.43 16.75 -10.53
N LEU A 176 -2.41 17.39 -11.10
CA LEU A 176 -2.11 18.79 -10.78
C LEU A 176 -3.26 19.61 -11.36
N GLY A 177 -4.16 20.09 -10.50
CA GLY A 177 -5.10 21.12 -10.93
C GLY A 177 -4.31 22.32 -11.43
N ASP A 178 -4.74 22.91 -12.54
CA ASP A 178 -4.19 24.19 -13.01
C ASP A 178 -4.31 25.19 -11.84
N THR A 179 -3.20 25.44 -11.15
CA THR A 179 -3.06 26.49 -10.13
C THR A 179 -2.72 27.80 -10.79
#